data_AF-A0A914PBE5-F1
#
_entry.id   AF-A0A914PBE5-F1
#
_cell.length_a   1.000
_cell.length_b   1.000
_cell.length_c   1.000
_cell.angle_alpha   90.00
_cell.angle_beta   90.00
_cell.angle_gamma   90.00
#
_symmetry.space_group_name_H-M   'P 1'
#
loop_
_entity.id
_entity.type
_entity.pdbx_description
1 polymer ?
#
loop_
_entity_poly.entity_id
_entity_poly.type
_entity_poly.pdbx_seq_one_letter_code
_entity_poly.pdbx_strand_id
1 'polypeptide(L)'
;MKLQELIDKITEVTGGLEVAMLSSGVSLLFAFFQSAKARERLNMDVIDAVEHISHTKIPEYRRSIVLEVACNDEKGDDVEIPYIKYNL
;
A
#
# COMPACT_ATOMS: atom_id res chain seq x y z
N MET A 1 11.17 0.92 -4.33
CA MET A 1 10.92 -0.04 -3.23
C MET A 1 9.77 -0.90 -3.67
N LYS A 2 9.84 -2.20 -3.36
CA LYS A 2 8.76 -3.13 -3.69
C LYS A 2 7.55 -2.91 -2.80
N LEU A 3 6.37 -3.27 -3.30
CA LEU A 3 5.14 -3.15 -2.54
C LEU A 3 5.17 -3.97 -1.24
N GLN A 4 5.77 -5.17 -1.28
CA GLN A 4 5.98 -5.97 -0.07
C GLN A 4 6.85 -5.25 0.96
N GLU A 5 7.98 -4.68 0.53
CA GLU A 5 8.89 -3.94 1.44
C GLU A 5 8.20 -2.74 2.09
N LEU A 6 7.30 -2.08 1.36
CA LEU A 6 6.49 -0.99 1.92
C LEU A 6 5.53 -1.51 3.00
N ILE A 7 4.84 -2.62 2.75
CA ILE A 7 3.93 -3.25 3.72
C ILE A 7 4.69 -3.63 4.99
N ASP A 8 5.84 -4.29 4.84
CA ASP A 8 6.67 -4.70 5.97
C ASP A 8 7.13 -3.49 6.79
N LYS A 9 7.53 -2.40 6.11
CA LYS A 9 7.91 -1.14 6.76
C LYS A 9 6.75 -0.47 7.49
N ILE A 10 5.54 -0.53 6.95
CA ILE A 10 4.35 0.00 7.62
C ILE A 10 4.13 -0.76 8.92
N THR A 11 4.15 -2.09 8.88
CA THR A 11 4.02 -2.95 10.07
C THR A 11 5.09 -2.63 11.12
N GLU A 12 6.35 -2.40 10.70
CA GLU A 12 7.43 -2.02 11.61
C GLU A 12 7.16 -0.66 12.29
N VAL A 13 6.78 0.35 11.52
CA VAL A 13 6.58 1.73 12.02
C VAL A 13 5.32 1.86 12.87
N THR A 14 4.29 1.05 12.61
CA THR A 14 3.05 1.03 13.40
C THR A 14 3.18 0.24 14.70
N GLY A 15 4.34 -0.37 14.97
CA GLY A 15 4.56 -1.17 16.17
C GLY A 15 3.94 -2.56 16.09
N GLY A 16 3.78 -3.10 14.88
CA GLY A 16 3.29 -4.46 14.65
C GLY A 16 1.85 -4.57 14.18
N LEU A 17 1.20 -3.47 13.78
CA LEU A 17 -0.16 -3.56 13.21
C LEU A 17 -0.11 -4.21 11.83
N GLU A 18 -0.95 -5.21 11.59
CA GLU A 18 -1.01 -5.94 10.32
C GLU A 18 -1.72 -5.08 9.27
N VAL A 19 -1.09 -4.87 8.10
CA VAL A 19 -1.72 -4.12 7.01
C VAL A 19 -2.90 -4.92 6.44
N ALA A 20 -4.10 -4.39 6.60
CA ALA A 20 -5.33 -4.99 6.08
C ALA A 20 -5.57 -4.59 4.63
N MET A 21 -5.42 -3.29 4.35
CA MET A 21 -5.63 -2.68 3.03
C MET A 21 -4.67 -1.51 2.81
N LEU A 22 -4.23 -1.34 1.57
CA LEU A 22 -3.40 -0.23 1.13
C LEU A 22 -3.92 0.28 -0.22
N SER A 23 -4.23 1.58 -0.30
CA SER A 23 -4.72 2.24 -1.51
C SER A 23 -3.98 3.52 -1.83
N SER A 24 -4.03 3.92 -3.10
CA SER A 24 -3.59 5.23 -3.59
C SER A 24 -4.77 5.90 -4.29
N GLY A 25 -5.48 6.79 -3.60
CA GLY A 25 -6.77 7.28 -4.06
C GLY A 25 -7.76 6.12 -4.22
N VAL A 26 -8.39 6.01 -5.39
CA VAL A 26 -9.37 4.93 -5.67
C VAL A 26 -8.74 3.58 -6.06
N SER A 27 -7.41 3.51 -6.16
CA SER A 27 -6.70 2.30 -6.58
C SER A 27 -6.29 1.45 -5.37
N LEU A 28 -6.91 0.28 -5.21
CA LEU A 28 -6.56 -0.69 -4.17
C LEU A 28 -5.28 -1.46 -4.56
N LEU A 29 -4.16 -1.13 -3.91
CA LEU A 29 -2.84 -1.71 -4.17
C LEU A 29 -2.68 -3.09 -3.53
N PHE A 30 -3.17 -3.23 -2.30
CA PHE A 30 -3.11 -4.48 -1.55
C PHE A 30 -4.33 -4.61 -0.63
N ALA A 31 -4.81 -5.84 -0.46
CA ALA A 31 -5.68 -6.23 0.65
C ALA A 31 -5.43 -7.69 1.04
N PHE A 32 -5.56 -8.02 2.33
CA PHE A 32 -5.25 -9.36 2.83
C PHE A 32 -6.10 -10.46 2.16
N PHE A 33 -7.35 -10.16 1.79
CA PHE A 33 -8.29 -11.07 1.14
C PHE A 33 -8.13 -11.17 -0.39
N GLN A 34 -7.11 -10.54 -0.98
CA GLN A 34 -6.87 -10.63 -2.43
C GLN A 34 -6.44 -12.05 -2.85
N SER A 35 -6.81 -12.42 -4.08
CA SER A 35 -6.43 -13.70 -4.67
C SER A 35 -4.92 -13.83 -4.87
N ALA A 36 -4.41 -15.07 -4.98
CA ALA A 36 -2.98 -15.31 -5.22
C ALA A 36 -2.45 -14.57 -6.46
N LYS A 37 -3.25 -14.50 -7.53
CA LYS A 37 -2.92 -13.73 -8.74
C LYS A 37 -2.76 -12.24 -8.46
N ALA A 38 -3.64 -11.68 -7.64
CA ALA A 38 -3.57 -10.27 -7.26
C ALA A 38 -2.34 -9.93 -6.40
N ARG A 39 -1.81 -10.93 -5.66
CA ARG A 39 -0.59 -10.82 -4.86
C ARG A 39 0.70 -10.83 -5.69
N GLU A 40 0.68 -11.15 -6.99
CA GLU A 40 1.86 -11.02 -7.86
C GLU A 40 2.40 -9.58 -7.88
N ARG A 41 1.52 -8.59 -7.63
CA ARG A 41 1.85 -7.17 -7.50
C ARG A 41 2.75 -6.84 -6.31
N LEU A 42 2.84 -7.71 -5.30
CA LEU A 42 3.72 -7.52 -4.15
C LEU A 42 5.20 -7.40 -4.56
N ASN A 43 5.56 -8.02 -5.69
CA ASN A 43 6.89 -7.97 -6.28
C ASN A 43 7.11 -6.78 -7.23
N MET A 44 6.07 -5.99 -7.51
CA MET A 44 6.19 -4.76 -8.30
C MET A 44 6.76 -3.64 -7.44
N ASP A 45 7.44 -2.69 -8.07
CA ASP A 45 7.73 -1.42 -7.41
C ASP A 45 6.42 -0.69 -7.10
N VAL A 46 6.38 0.05 -5.99
CA VAL A 46 5.16 0.76 -5.54
C VAL A 46 4.58 1.64 -6.66
N ILE A 47 5.45 2.30 -7.42
CA ILE A 47 5.06 3.20 -8.51
C ILE A 47 4.46 2.41 -9.68
N ASP A 48 5.12 1.32 -10.08
CA ASP A 48 4.62 0.44 -11.13
C ASP A 48 3.26 -0.17 -10.75
N ALA A 49 3.08 -0.57 -9.49
CA ALA A 49 1.81 -1.09 -9.00
C ALA A 49 0.70 -0.03 -9.07
N VAL A 50 1.00 1.22 -8.69
CA VAL A 50 0.06 2.34 -8.78
C VAL A 50 -0.32 2.62 -10.23
N GLU A 51 0.64 2.73 -11.13
CA GLU A 51 0.36 2.98 -12.56
C GLU A 51 -0.39 1.81 -13.21
N HIS A 52 -0.04 0.57 -12.85
CA HIS A 52 -0.66 -0.64 -13.36
C HIS A 52 -2.14 -0.74 -12.98
N ILE A 53 -2.50 -0.43 -11.72
CA ILE A 53 -3.87 -0.53 -11.22
C ILE A 53 -4.70 0.69 -11.60
N SER A 54 -4.12 1.89 -11.56
CA SER A 54 -4.83 3.12 -11.94
C SER A 54 -4.97 3.31 -13.45
N HIS A 55 -4.27 2.49 -14.25
CA HIS A 55 -4.14 2.63 -15.70
C HIS A 55 -3.69 4.03 -16.14
N THR A 56 -3.02 4.75 -15.24
CA THR A 56 -2.63 6.15 -15.42
C THR A 56 -1.17 6.30 -15.03
N LYS A 57 -0.36 6.83 -15.94
CA LYS A 57 1.04 7.14 -15.64
C LYS A 57 1.11 8.29 -14.63
N ILE A 58 2.04 8.18 -13.69
CA ILE A 58 2.38 9.24 -12.78
C ILE A 58 3.15 10.32 -13.58
N PRO A 59 2.70 11.58 -13.56
CA PRO A 59 3.40 12.65 -14.28
C PRO A 59 4.81 12.90 -13.72
N GLU A 60 5.77 13.25 -14.59
CA GLU A 60 7.18 13.46 -14.22
C GLU A 60 7.41 14.56 -13.17
N TYR A 61 6.51 15.54 -13.09
CA TYR A 61 6.58 16.62 -12.10
C TYR A 61 6.11 16.18 -10.71
N ARG A 62 5.46 15.01 -10.58
CA ARG A 62 5.00 14.52 -9.28
C ARG A 62 6.20 14.16 -8.42
N ARG A 63 6.17 14.57 -7.16
CA ARG A 63 7.25 14.30 -6.18
C ARG A 63 6.84 13.35 -5.07
N SER A 64 5.54 13.16 -4.89
CA SER A 64 5.01 12.25 -3.90
C SER A 64 3.60 11.79 -4.28
N ILE A 65 3.21 10.63 -3.76
CA ILE A 65 1.84 10.13 -3.75
C ILE A 65 1.35 9.95 -2.30
N VAL A 66 0.04 9.97 -2.12
CA VAL A 66 -0.60 9.70 -0.83
C VAL A 66 -1.07 8.26 -0.84
N LEU A 67 -0.76 7.53 0.22
CA LEU A 67 -1.23 6.18 0.45
C LEU A 67 -2.10 6.15 1.69
N GLU A 68 -3.24 5.49 1.58
CA GLU A 68 -4.17 5.27 2.68
C GLU A 68 -4.03 3.81 3.12
N VAL A 69 -4.00 3.60 4.44
CA VAL A 69 -3.77 2.29 5.04
C VAL A 69 -4.82 2.04 6.11
N ALA A 70 -5.41 0.86 6.04
CA ALA A 70 -6.13 0.26 7.16
C ALA A 70 -5.28 -0.88 7.71
N CYS A 71 -5.16 -0.96 9.04
CA CYS A 71 -4.47 -2.04 9.72
C CYS A 71 -5.40 -2.77 10.68
N ASN A 72 -5.03 -3.99 11.07
CA ASN A 72 -5.63 -4.73 12.17
C ASN A 72 -4.63 -4.82 13.34
N ASP A 73 -5.14 -4.73 14.57
CA ASP A 73 -4.35 -5.00 15.78
C ASP A 73 -4.25 -6.52 16.07
N GLU A 74 -3.56 -6.88 17.16
CA GLU A 74 -3.39 -8.28 17.58
C GLU A 74 -4.71 -9.01 17.91
N LYS A 75 -5.81 -8.28 18.11
CA LYS A 75 -7.14 -8.82 18.36
C LYS A 75 -7.98 -8.93 17.09
N GLY A 76 -7.47 -8.42 15.96
CA GLY A 76 -8.18 -8.34 14.70
C GLY A 76 -9.12 -7.13 14.60
N ASP A 77 -9.02 -6.17 15.51
CA ASP A 77 -9.82 -4.94 15.45
C ASP A 77 -9.21 -3.98 14.42
N ASP A 78 -10.05 -3.33 13.61
CA ASP A 78 -9.60 -2.34 12.61
C ASP A 78 -9.07 -1.08 13.31
N VAL A 79 -7.82 -0.73 12.99
CA VAL A 79 -7.13 0.46 13.47
C VAL A 79 -6.82 1.37 12.29
N GLU A 80 -7.36 2.57 12.33
CA GLU A 80 -7.06 3.62 11.37
C GLU A 80 -5.76 4.34 11.76
N ILE A 81 -4.84 4.46 10.80
CA ILE A 81 -3.58 5.18 10.98
C ILE A 81 -3.53 6.39 10.04
N PRO A 82 -2.67 7.39 10.30
CA PRO A 82 -2.49 8.50 9.38
C PRO A 82 -2.06 8.04 7.97
N TYR A 83 -2.40 8.85 6.97
CA TYR A 83 -1.95 8.62 5.60
C TYR A 83 -0.42 8.66 5.50
N ILE A 84 0.10 7.97 4.49
CA ILE A 84 1.54 7.94 4.20
C ILE A 84 1.81 8.82 3.00
N LYS A 85 2.70 9.80 3.17
CA LYS A 85 3.30 10.54 2.06
C LYS A 85 4.48 9.72 1.51
N TYR A 86 4.29 9.07 0.38
CA TYR A 86 5.36 8.34 -0.30
C TYR A 86 6.08 9.26 -1.28
N ASN A 87 7.37 9.53 -1.05
CA ASN A 87 8.19 10.30 -1.98
C ASN A 87 8.69 9.41 -3.13
N LEU A 88 8.59 9.90 -4.36
CA LEU A 88 9.00 9.19 -5.57
C LEU A 88 10.52 9.13 -5.74
#